data_AF-A0A0C3E9S0-F1
#
_entry.id   AF-A0A0C3E9S0-F1
#
_cell.length_a   1.000
_cell.length_b   1.000
_cell.length_c   1.000
_cell.angle_alpha   90.00
_cell.angle_beta   90.00
_cell.angle_gamma   90.00
#
_symmetry.space_group_name_H-M   'P 1'
#
loop_
_entity.id
_entity.type
_entity.pdbx_description
1 polymer ?
#
loop_
_entity_poly.entity_id
_entity_poly.type
_entity_poly.pdbx_seq_one_letter_code
_entity_poly.pdbx_strand_id
1 'polypeptide(L)'
;DSNIDPSNRGDLLEAFGIGWKLLVLENDETSGNNDRHKAGTNIWPLEPAGFCEVYHNYYHEALAVGKVLHRLFALALDLPETYFDDKV
;
A
#
# COMPACT_ATOMS: atom_id res chain seq x y z
N ASP A 1 18.33 7.97 2.32
CA ASP A 1 18.85 9.01 1.43
C ASP A 1 19.33 8.31 0.18
N SER A 2 18.87 8.72 -1.00
CA SER A 2 19.24 8.07 -2.26
C SER A 2 20.58 8.62 -2.74
N ASN A 3 21.51 7.73 -3.10
CA ASN A 3 22.79 8.14 -3.63
C ASN A 3 22.66 8.49 -5.11
N ILE A 4 22.63 9.78 -5.41
CA ILE A 4 22.52 10.32 -6.76
C ILE A 4 23.87 10.43 -7.51
N ASP A 5 24.96 9.90 -6.94
CA ASP A 5 26.26 9.85 -7.61
C ASP A 5 26.20 8.85 -8.79
N PRO A 6 26.36 9.32 -10.05
CA PRO A 6 26.31 8.45 -11.22
C PRO A 6 27.49 7.48 -11.32
N SER A 7 28.56 7.68 -10.54
CA SER A 7 29.72 6.79 -10.48
C SER A 7 29.61 5.69 -9.42
N ASN A 8 28.56 5.73 -8.58
CA ASN A 8 28.30 4.72 -7.56
C ASN A 8 27.70 3.43 -8.16
N ARG A 9 27.70 2.35 -7.38
CA ARG A 9 27.18 1.01 -7.74
C ARG A 9 25.68 0.85 -7.48
N GLY A 10 24.95 1.95 -7.32
CA GLY A 10 23.52 1.98 -6.99
C GLY A 10 23.21 2.09 -5.49
N ASP A 11 21.93 2.19 -5.18
CA ASP A 11 21.41 2.26 -3.83
C ASP A 11 21.29 0.86 -3.21
N LEU A 12 21.88 0.67 -2.02
CA LEU A 12 21.74 -0.55 -1.24
C LEU A 12 20.40 -0.51 -0.46
N LEU A 13 19.30 -0.65 -1.19
CA LEU A 13 17.94 -0.63 -0.67
C LEU A 13 17.20 -1.92 -1.05
N GLU A 14 16.52 -2.50 -0.09
CA GLU A 14 15.53 -3.56 -0.30
C GLU A 14 14.15 -3.03 0.08
N ALA A 15 13.10 -3.51 -0.60
CA ALA A 15 11.74 -3.02 -0.39
C ALA A 15 10.72 -4.15 -0.52
N PHE A 16 9.66 -4.04 0.27
CA PHE A 16 8.45 -4.84 0.15
C PHE A 16 7.29 -3.91 -0.25
N GLY A 17 6.65 -4.22 -1.37
CA GLY A 17 5.56 -3.40 -1.93
C GLY A 17 4.30 -4.23 -2.18
N ILE A 18 3.15 -3.62 -1.92
CA ILE A 18 1.83 -4.23 -2.17
C ILE A 18 1.02 -3.44 -3.18
N GLY A 19 0.12 -4.11 -3.88
CA GLY A 19 -0.85 -3.48 -4.78
C GLY A 19 -2.18 -3.13 -4.08
N TRP A 20 -2.83 -2.08 -4.56
CA TRP A 20 -4.13 -1.58 -4.08
C TRP A 20 -5.28 -2.60 -4.13
N LYS A 21 -5.24 -3.53 -5.07
CA LYS A 21 -6.43 -4.32 -5.48
C LYS A 21 -6.86 -5.42 -4.49
N LEU A 22 -6.23 -5.52 -3.32
CA LEU A 22 -6.37 -6.68 -2.43
C LEU A 22 -7.06 -6.45 -1.08
N LEU A 23 -7.33 -5.21 -0.66
CA LEU A 23 -8.05 -4.99 0.60
C LEU A 23 -9.49 -5.53 0.57
N VAL A 24 -10.05 -5.75 -0.63
CA VAL A 24 -11.44 -6.22 -0.80
C VAL A 24 -11.55 -7.75 -0.85
N LEU A 25 -10.45 -8.48 -1.10
CA LEU A 25 -10.51 -9.92 -1.42
C LEU A 25 -9.92 -10.85 -0.36
N GLU A 26 -9.29 -10.33 0.69
CA GLU A 26 -8.70 -11.18 1.75
C GLU A 26 -9.70 -11.72 2.77
N ASN A 27 -10.97 -11.30 2.74
CA ASN A 27 -12.03 -11.89 3.57
C ASN A 27 -12.54 -13.25 3.04
N ASP A 28 -11.99 -13.77 1.93
CA ASP A 28 -12.38 -15.07 1.41
C ASP A 28 -11.43 -16.16 1.95
N GLU A 29 -11.72 -16.63 3.17
CA GLU A 29 -11.02 -17.76 3.83
C GLU A 29 -11.16 -19.12 3.09
N THR A 30 -11.50 -19.12 1.80
CA THR A 30 -11.64 -20.34 1.01
C THR A 30 -10.63 -20.45 -0.12
N SER A 31 -9.35 -20.66 0.20
CA SER A 31 -8.52 -21.46 -0.70
C SER A 31 -7.36 -22.16 0.01
N GLY A 32 -7.67 -23.27 0.67
CA GLY A 32 -6.72 -24.36 0.78
C GLY A 32 -6.52 -25.01 -0.59
N ASN A 33 -5.58 -24.54 -1.40
CA ASN A 33 -4.78 -25.42 -2.26
C ASN A 33 -3.60 -24.69 -2.90
N ASN A 34 -2.52 -25.44 -3.03
CA ASN A 34 -1.18 -25.07 -3.44
C ASN A 34 -1.08 -24.54 -4.88
N ASP A 35 -0.09 -23.66 -5.08
CA ASP A 35 0.76 -23.62 -6.27
C ASP A 35 0.24 -22.93 -7.55
N ARG A 36 -0.43 -21.78 -7.42
CA ARG A 36 -0.66 -20.91 -8.59
C ARG A 36 -0.48 -19.44 -8.26
N HIS A 37 0.51 -18.80 -8.88
CA HIS A 37 0.64 -17.34 -8.96
C HIS A 37 -0.64 -16.76 -9.58
N LYS A 38 -1.58 -16.33 -8.72
CA LYS A 38 -2.73 -15.54 -9.15
C LYS A 38 -2.22 -14.12 -9.36
N ALA A 39 -2.01 -13.74 -10.62
CA ALA A 39 -1.69 -12.36 -10.99
C ALA A 39 -2.76 -11.44 -10.38
N GLY A 40 -2.37 -10.65 -9.38
CA GLY A 40 -3.28 -9.77 -8.65
C GLY A 40 -3.44 -10.05 -7.15
N THR A 41 -2.82 -11.11 -6.60
CA THR A 41 -2.75 -11.34 -5.14
C THR A 41 -1.38 -10.92 -4.59
N ASN A 42 -1.35 -10.12 -3.52
CA ASN A 42 -0.11 -9.77 -2.82
C ASN A 42 0.56 -11.05 -2.32
N ILE A 43 1.89 -11.11 -2.43
CA ILE A 43 2.67 -12.24 -1.92
C ILE A 43 3.17 -11.85 -0.54
N TRP A 44 2.69 -12.53 0.48
CA TRP A 44 3.07 -12.27 1.86
C TRP A 44 4.22 -13.18 2.29
N PRO A 45 5.20 -12.64 3.05
CA PRO A 45 6.24 -13.48 3.62
C PRO A 45 5.65 -14.36 4.72
N LEU A 46 6.16 -15.59 4.84
CA LEU A 46 5.81 -16.47 5.95
C LEU A 46 6.47 -16.04 7.27
N GLU A 47 7.62 -15.36 7.17
CA GLU A 47 8.40 -14.87 8.30
C GLU A 47 8.76 -13.39 8.09
N PRO A 48 8.63 -12.54 9.11
CA PRO A 48 8.12 -12.86 10.44
C PRO A 48 6.61 -13.16 10.42
N ALA A 49 6.16 -14.07 11.29
CA ALA A 49 4.74 -14.30 11.49
C ALA A 49 4.00 -13.00 11.84
N GLY A 50 2.80 -12.81 11.28
CA GLY A 50 1.98 -11.61 11.51
C GLY A 50 2.31 -10.41 10.60
N PHE A 51 3.24 -10.57 9.65
CA PHE A 51 3.66 -9.46 8.78
C PHE A 51 2.51 -8.89 7.96
N CYS A 52 1.63 -9.74 7.41
CA CYS A 52 0.49 -9.34 6.61
C CYS A 52 -0.45 -8.41 7.39
N GLU A 53 -0.85 -8.85 8.59
CA GLU A 53 -1.80 -8.16 9.45
C GLU A 53 -1.25 -6.81 9.91
N VAL A 54 0.02 -6.78 10.32
CA VAL A 54 0.69 -5.53 10.72
C VAL A 54 0.81 -4.56 9.54
N TYR A 55 1.16 -5.07 8.35
CA TYR A 55 1.27 -4.24 7.16
C TYR A 55 -0.08 -3.62 6.78
N HIS A 56 -1.16 -4.40 6.82
CA HIS A 56 -2.51 -3.89 6.53
C HIS A 56 -2.97 -2.83 7.51
N ASN A 57 -2.75 -3.06 8.81
CA ASN A 57 -3.07 -2.05 9.82
C ASN A 57 -2.33 -0.75 9.55
N TYR A 58 -1.02 -0.83 9.30
CA TYR A 58 -0.22 0.34 8.92
C TYR A 58 -0.76 1.02 7.65
N TYR A 59 -1.11 0.23 6.63
CA TYR A 59 -1.63 0.72 5.37
C TYR A 59 -2.95 1.50 5.55
N HIS A 60 -3.88 0.96 6.35
CA HIS A 60 -5.16 1.62 6.63
C HIS A 60 -4.98 2.94 7.38
N GLU A 61 -4.10 2.98 8.37
CA GLU A 61 -3.78 4.20 9.11
C GLU A 61 -3.11 5.25 8.22
N ALA A 62 -2.16 4.83 7.38
CA ALA A 62 -1.51 5.72 6.39
C ALA A 62 -2.53 6.27 5.38
N LEU A 63 -3.47 5.44 4.91
CA LEU A 63 -4.53 5.86 4.01
C LEU A 63 -5.49 6.86 4.68
N ALA A 64 -5.80 6.68 5.97
CA ALA A 64 -6.63 7.62 6.72
C ALA A 64 -5.97 9.01 6.81
N VAL A 65 -4.67 9.06 7.07
CA VAL A 65 -3.89 10.32 7.01
C VAL A 65 -3.93 10.91 5.60
N GLY A 66 -3.74 10.08 4.58
CA GLY A 66 -3.86 10.49 3.18
C GLY A 66 -5.20 11.16 2.89
N LYS A 67 -6.32 10.57 3.34
CA LYS A 67 -7.67 11.15 3.15
C LYS A 67 -7.82 12.53 3.79
N VAL A 68 -7.24 12.75 4.98
CA VAL A 68 -7.22 14.08 5.62
C VAL A 68 -6.42 15.08 4.79
N LEU A 69 -5.25 14.69 4.26
CA LEU A 69 -4.44 15.55 3.40
C LEU A 69 -5.18 15.93 2.11
N HIS A 70 -5.93 15.01 1.50
CA HIS A 70 -6.72 15.31 0.30
C HIS A 70 -7.78 16.40 0.56
N ARG A 71 -8.41 16.40 1.73
CA ARG A 71 -9.35 17.46 2.12
C ARG A 71 -8.66 18.81 2.26
N LEU A 72 -7.47 18.85 2.84
CA LEU A 72 -6.66 20.06 2.91
C LEU A 72 -6.25 20.56 1.50
N PHE A 73 -5.90 19.64 0.60
CA PHE A 73 -5.59 20.00 -0.79
C PHE A 73 -6.81 20.53 -1.54
N ALA A 74 -8.01 19.97 -1.32
CA ALA A 74 -9.23 20.49 -1.91
C ALA A 74 -9.48 21.94 -1.49
N LEU A 75 -9.34 22.26 -0.20
CA LEU A 75 -9.47 23.61 0.30
C LEU A 75 -8.42 24.56 -0.29
N ALA A 76 -7.16 24.12 -0.42
CA ALA A 76 -6.08 24.93 -1.00
C ALA A 76 -6.28 25.21 -2.51
N LEU A 77 -7.08 24.39 -3.19
CA LEU A 77 -7.44 24.52 -4.60
C LEU A 77 -8.78 25.24 -4.82
N ASP A 78 -9.37 25.82 -3.77
CA ASP A 78 -10.70 26.43 -3.79
C ASP A 78 -11.82 25.47 -4.27
N LEU A 79 -11.69 24.18 -3.95
CA LEU A 79 -12.67 23.13 -4.22
C LEU A 79 -13.49 22.81 -2.95
N PRO A 80 -14.66 22.16 -3.07
CA PRO A 80 -15.36 21.60 -1.91
C PRO A 80 -14.43 20.66 -1.11
N GLU A 81 -14.44 20.74 0.22
CA GLU A 81 -13.55 19.93 1.08
C GLU A 81 -13.59 18.43 0.74
N THR A 82 -14.76 17.91 0.39
CA THR A 82 -15.01 16.51 0.05
C THR A 82 -14.77 16.16 -1.42
N TYR A 83 -14.15 17.05 -2.21
CA TYR A 83 -14.00 16.90 -3.66
C TYR A 83 -13.29 15.59 -4.08
N PHE A 84 -12.38 15.09 -3.24
CA PHE A 84 -11.62 13.87 -3.52
C PHE A 84 -12.21 12.61 -2.85
N ASP A 85 -13.29 12.71 -2.06
CA ASP A 85 -13.81 11.57 -1.29
C ASP A 85 -14.29 10.41 -2.19
N ASP A 86 -14.65 10.66 -3.46
CA ASP A 86 -15.06 9.65 -4.45
C ASP A 86 -13.93 9.19 -5.39
N LYS A 87 -12.71 9.72 -5.21
CA LYS A 87 -11.53 9.44 -6.06
C LYS A 87 -10.44 8.64 -5.35
N VAL A 88 -10.62 8.37 -4.06
CA VAL A 88 -9.68 7.69 -3.17
C VAL A 88 -10.19 6.31 -2.79
#